data_AF-A0A4S5CJ47-F1
#
_entry.id   AF-A0A4S5CJ47-F1
#
_cell.length_a   1.000
_cell.length_b   1.000
_cell.length_c   1.000
_cell.angle_alpha   90.00
_cell.angle_beta   90.00
_cell.angle_gamma   90.00
#
_symmetry.space_group_name_H-M   'P 1'
#
loop_
_entity.id
_entity.type
_entity.pdbx_description
1 polymer ?
#
loop_
_entity_poly.entity_id
_entity_poly.type
_entity_poly.pdbx_seq_one_letter_code
_entity_poly.pdbx_strand_id
1 'polypeptide(L)'
;MALSVTQLYEVMAQLPDPVFILSEDGYYVEYIGGIEQQSYHDGNPLAGKQLADVLPPEMAIWVKAQVAESLASGQVRVVEYELSAAEVGGINAAAGPQGIQRFEGKIAPLPSLYDGKRAVAWVTRNITRQYELQQRLLRQSETDQLTGLHNRRFFFEHCQPLRAGEAPCGLIMLDIDHFKQINDHYGHQQGDRALQRFSSCIDALLRADDLFVRSGGEEFLILLPRIDEAGLQQMAEQIRAAVEALPADPVAITVSLGTTLVQPEEEINQALARADEWLYRAKRAGRNRVAHCPAG
;
A
#
# COMPACT_ATOMS: atom_id res chain seq x y z
N MET A 1 39.36 3.09 31.28
CA MET A 1 38.96 1.92 32.08
C MET A 1 37.85 1.21 31.33
N ALA A 2 37.93 -0.10 31.17
CA ALA A 2 36.82 -0.89 30.64
C ALA A 2 35.73 -1.03 31.71
N LEU A 3 34.47 -1.12 31.29
CA LEU A 3 33.33 -1.36 32.19
C LEU A 3 33.46 -2.74 32.84
N SER A 4 32.98 -2.88 34.09
CA SER A 4 32.81 -4.18 34.72
C SER A 4 31.66 -4.96 34.08
N VAL A 5 31.60 -6.27 34.32
CA VAL A 5 30.48 -7.12 33.86
C VAL A 5 29.14 -6.63 34.41
N THR A 6 29.10 -6.22 35.68
CA THR A 6 27.90 -5.64 36.31
C THR A 6 27.47 -4.35 35.60
N GLN A 7 28.42 -3.45 35.31
CA GLN A 7 28.11 -2.22 34.60
C GLN A 7 27.64 -2.47 33.16
N LEU A 8 28.17 -3.49 32.48
CA LEU A 8 27.70 -3.89 31.15
C LEU A 8 26.25 -4.40 31.22
N TYR A 9 25.92 -5.23 32.21
CA TYR A 9 24.55 -5.72 32.37
C TYR A 9 23.57 -4.59 32.70
N GLU A 10 23.95 -3.65 33.56
CA GLU A 10 23.16 -2.44 33.84
C GLU A 10 22.87 -1.64 32.57
N VAL A 11 23.88 -1.45 31.70
CA VAL A 11 23.69 -0.77 30.41
C VAL A 11 22.75 -1.56 29.50
N MET A 12 22.90 -2.88 29.41
CA MET A 12 22.04 -3.71 28.56
C MET A 12 20.59 -3.74 29.07
N ALA A 13 20.38 -3.78 30.38
CA ALA A 13 19.04 -3.74 30.98
C ALA A 13 18.30 -2.41 30.75
N GLN A 14 19.03 -1.33 30.43
CA GLN A 14 18.46 -0.03 30.08
C GLN A 14 18.22 0.16 28.57
N LEU A 15 18.42 -0.89 27.75
CA LEU A 15 18.11 -0.81 26.33
C LEU A 15 16.59 -0.62 26.13
N PRO A 16 16.16 0.38 25.31
CA PRO A 16 14.74 0.58 25.01
C PRO A 16 14.12 -0.62 24.30
N ASP A 17 14.86 -1.17 23.33
CA ASP A 17 14.44 -2.32 22.53
C ASP A 17 14.81 -3.63 23.25
N PRO A 18 13.92 -4.64 23.24
CA PRO A 18 14.20 -5.93 23.82
C PRO A 18 15.20 -6.75 22.99
N VAL A 19 16.04 -7.48 23.71
CA VAL A 19 16.97 -8.47 23.16
C VAL A 19 16.63 -9.83 23.74
N PHE A 20 16.31 -10.77 22.86
CA PHE A 20 16.13 -12.18 23.21
C PHE A 20 17.39 -12.95 22.86
N ILE A 21 17.90 -13.75 23.78
CA ILE A 21 18.93 -14.75 23.49
C ILE A 21 18.21 -16.05 23.17
N LEU A 22 18.35 -16.53 21.92
CA LEU A 22 17.66 -17.74 21.45
C LEU A 22 18.68 -18.83 21.12
N SER A 23 18.49 -20.03 21.66
CA SER A 23 19.34 -21.19 21.36
C SER A 23 18.93 -21.88 20.06
N GLU A 24 19.86 -22.64 19.45
CA GLU A 24 19.61 -23.37 18.21
C GLU A 24 18.53 -24.46 18.30
N ASP A 25 18.26 -24.97 19.50
CA ASP A 25 17.17 -25.92 19.78
C ASP A 25 15.82 -25.25 20.07
N GLY A 26 15.79 -23.91 20.16
CA GLY A 26 14.58 -23.10 20.18
C GLY A 26 14.09 -22.73 21.58
N TYR A 27 15.01 -22.49 22.52
CA TYR A 27 14.69 -21.93 23.83
C TYR A 27 15.00 -20.44 23.89
N TYR A 28 14.19 -19.71 24.65
CA TYR A 28 14.54 -18.39 25.16
C TYR A 28 15.55 -18.57 26.29
N VAL A 29 16.83 -18.34 26.03
CA VAL A 29 17.90 -18.41 27.03
C VAL A 29 17.79 -17.23 28.00
N GLU A 30 17.61 -16.03 27.47
CA GLU A 30 17.55 -14.80 28.27
C GLU A 30 16.74 -13.69 27.56
N TYR A 31 16.24 -12.75 28.35
CA TYR A 31 15.58 -11.52 27.91
C TYR A 31 16.26 -10.32 28.57
N ILE A 32 16.63 -9.32 27.77
CA ILE A 32 17.35 -8.13 28.24
C ILE A 32 16.77 -6.88 27.59
N GLY A 33 16.69 -5.79 28.36
CA GLY A 33 16.20 -4.49 27.87
C GLY A 33 14.68 -4.41 27.82
N GLY A 34 14.14 -3.79 26.76
CA GLY A 34 12.69 -3.66 26.58
C GLY A 34 12.01 -2.71 27.56
N ILE A 35 12.73 -1.69 28.07
CA ILE A 35 12.18 -0.77 29.08
C ILE A 35 11.06 0.13 28.54
N GLU A 36 10.91 0.26 27.23
CA GLU A 36 9.86 1.05 26.60
C GLU A 36 8.53 0.28 26.56
N GLN A 37 7.84 0.24 27.71
CA GLN A 37 6.57 -0.49 27.88
C GLN A 37 5.42 0.00 26.98
N GLN A 38 5.55 1.18 26.36
CA GLN A 38 4.60 1.66 25.35
C GLN A 38 4.72 0.90 24.02
N SER A 39 5.92 0.40 23.72
CA SER A 39 6.26 -0.26 22.45
C SER A 39 6.32 -1.79 22.58
N TYR A 40 6.52 -2.30 23.80
CA TYR A 40 6.76 -3.72 24.07
C TYR A 40 6.03 -4.21 25.32
N HIS A 41 5.68 -5.48 25.32
CA HIS A 41 5.28 -6.21 26.52
C HIS A 41 6.53 -6.73 27.27
N ASP A 42 6.40 -6.96 28.57
CA ASP A 42 7.45 -7.59 29.36
C ASP A 42 7.68 -9.04 28.89
N GLY A 43 8.86 -9.27 28.30
CA GLY A 43 9.30 -10.56 27.78
C GLY A 43 10.05 -11.42 28.79
N ASN A 44 10.32 -10.93 30.01
CA ASN A 44 11.03 -11.66 31.05
C ASN A 44 10.39 -13.04 31.35
N PRO A 45 9.05 -13.20 31.39
CA PRO A 45 8.41 -14.51 31.57
C PRO A 45 8.68 -15.55 30.47
N LEU A 46 9.28 -15.16 29.35
CA LEU A 46 9.64 -16.08 28.27
C LEU A 46 10.96 -16.81 28.52
N ALA A 47 11.87 -16.23 29.33
CA ALA A 47 13.14 -16.85 29.65
C ALA A 47 12.94 -18.27 30.22
N GLY A 48 13.68 -19.23 29.67
CA GLY A 48 13.59 -20.66 29.97
C GLY A 48 12.51 -21.44 29.20
N LYS A 49 11.63 -20.79 28.45
CA LYS A 49 10.55 -21.46 27.70
C LYS A 49 10.97 -21.85 26.28
N GLN A 50 10.29 -22.84 25.71
CA GLN A 50 10.47 -23.21 24.32
C GLN A 50 9.62 -22.33 23.40
N LEU A 51 10.15 -21.94 22.24
CA LEU A 51 9.43 -21.16 21.22
C LEU A 51 8.07 -21.76 20.88
N ALA A 52 7.99 -23.09 20.77
CA ALA A 52 6.76 -23.81 20.42
C ALA A 52 5.68 -23.77 21.51
N ASP A 53 6.03 -23.49 22.76
CA ASP A 53 5.08 -23.41 23.88
C ASP A 53 4.43 -22.03 24.01
N VAL A 54 5.09 -21.01 23.46
CA VAL A 54 4.71 -19.60 23.66
C VAL A 54 4.38 -18.86 22.38
N LEU A 55 4.78 -19.34 21.21
CA LEU A 55 4.43 -18.72 19.93
C LEU A 55 3.43 -19.58 19.14
N PRO A 56 2.67 -18.98 18.21
CA PRO A 56 1.92 -19.73 17.22
C PRO A 56 2.81 -20.75 16.49
N PRO A 57 2.31 -21.96 16.15
CA PRO A 57 3.15 -23.02 15.58
C PRO A 57 3.93 -22.61 14.33
N GLU A 58 3.29 -21.87 13.42
CA GLU A 58 3.92 -21.37 12.20
C GLU A 58 5.04 -20.36 12.51
N MET A 59 4.81 -19.46 13.47
CA MET A 59 5.78 -18.47 13.91
C MET A 59 6.96 -19.14 14.61
N ALA A 60 6.71 -20.12 15.49
CA ALA A 60 7.77 -20.89 16.15
C ALA A 60 8.69 -21.59 15.15
N ILE A 61 8.10 -22.23 14.13
CA ILE A 61 8.85 -22.89 13.04
C ILE A 61 9.66 -21.86 12.26
N TRP A 62 9.05 -20.74 11.90
CA TRP A 62 9.71 -19.67 11.15
C TRP A 62 10.86 -19.02 11.92
N VAL A 63 10.66 -18.67 13.19
CA VAL A 63 11.72 -18.12 14.08
C VAL A 63 12.89 -19.09 14.16
N LYS A 64 12.62 -20.39 14.36
CA LYS A 64 13.66 -21.42 14.42
C LYS A 64 14.46 -21.52 13.12
N ALA A 65 13.79 -21.40 11.97
CA ALA A 65 14.48 -21.36 10.67
C ALA A 65 15.40 -20.14 10.55
N GLN A 66 14.96 -18.94 10.96
CA GLN A 66 15.79 -17.73 10.93
C GLN A 66 17.01 -17.82 11.85
N VAL A 67 16.85 -18.40 13.05
CA VAL A 67 17.96 -18.69 13.98
C VAL A 67 18.96 -19.63 13.31
N ALA A 68 18.49 -20.75 12.73
CA ALA A 68 19.36 -21.72 12.07
C ALA A 68 20.12 -21.12 10.88
N GLU A 69 19.47 -20.30 10.06
CA GLU A 69 20.09 -19.62 8.92
C GLU A 69 21.14 -18.57 9.35
N SER A 70 20.89 -17.80 10.41
CA SER A 70 21.88 -16.85 10.94
C SER A 70 23.10 -17.58 11.50
N LEU A 71 22.90 -18.67 12.25
CA LEU A 71 23.98 -19.51 12.78
C LEU A 71 24.79 -20.19 11.68
N ALA A 72 24.13 -20.68 10.62
CA ALA A 72 24.79 -21.34 9.50
C ALA A 72 25.61 -20.35 8.64
N SER A 73 25.07 -19.15 8.41
CA SER A 73 25.76 -18.12 7.61
C SER A 73 26.85 -17.38 8.39
N GLY A 74 26.75 -17.32 9.72
CA GLY A 74 27.62 -16.50 10.57
C GLY A 74 27.39 -14.99 10.38
N GLN A 75 26.31 -14.59 9.72
CA GLN A 75 25.98 -13.20 9.41
C GLN A 75 24.73 -12.72 10.13
N VAL A 76 24.67 -11.40 10.32
CA VAL A 76 23.47 -10.73 10.84
C VAL A 76 22.37 -10.82 9.79
N ARG A 77 21.19 -11.26 10.22
CA ARG A 77 19.98 -11.26 9.40
C ARG A 77 19.01 -10.19 9.88
N VAL A 78 18.29 -9.59 8.94
CA VAL A 78 17.19 -8.65 9.21
C VAL A 78 15.92 -9.27 8.67
N VAL A 79 14.90 -9.33 9.52
CA VAL A 79 13.58 -9.88 9.18
C VAL A 79 12.50 -8.93 9.65
N GLU A 80 11.38 -8.91 8.94
CA GLU A 80 10.16 -8.26 9.40
C GLU A 80 9.09 -9.31 9.69
N TYR A 81 8.34 -9.12 10.76
CA TYR A 81 7.26 -10.03 11.15
C TYR A 81 6.16 -9.29 11.90
N GLU A 82 4.98 -9.90 11.92
CA GLU A 82 3.82 -9.40 12.66
C GLU A 82 3.47 -10.38 13.77
N LEU A 83 3.11 -9.84 14.94
CA LEU A 83 2.76 -10.65 16.10
C LEU A 83 1.83 -9.86 17.02
N SER A 84 0.76 -10.51 17.48
CA SER A 84 -0.06 -9.98 18.56
C SER A 84 0.39 -10.57 19.88
N ALA A 85 0.50 -9.75 20.93
CA ALA A 85 0.79 -10.24 22.27
C ALA A 85 -0.28 -11.19 22.83
N ALA A 86 -1.52 -11.12 22.30
CA ALA A 86 -2.58 -12.06 22.66
C ALA A 86 -2.31 -13.50 22.16
N GLU A 87 -1.44 -13.64 21.16
CA GLU A 87 -1.04 -14.93 20.59
C GLU A 87 0.20 -15.50 21.27
N VAL A 88 0.82 -14.73 22.18
CA VAL A 88 2.04 -15.12 22.90
C VAL A 88 1.70 -15.68 24.28
N GLY A 89 2.02 -16.94 24.49
CA GLY A 89 1.82 -17.63 25.76
C GLY A 89 2.73 -17.11 26.87
N GLY A 90 2.14 -16.81 28.04
CA GLY A 90 2.89 -16.54 29.26
C GLY A 90 3.35 -15.09 29.47
N ILE A 91 2.93 -14.15 28.63
CA ILE A 91 3.05 -12.70 28.87
C ILE A 91 1.69 -12.08 29.19
N ASN A 92 1.69 -10.89 29.80
CA ASN A 92 0.46 -10.15 30.06
C ASN A 92 0.07 -9.27 28.86
N ALA A 93 -0.77 -9.79 27.95
CA ALA A 93 -1.20 -9.08 26.75
C ALA A 93 -1.91 -7.73 27.02
N ALA A 94 -2.50 -7.54 28.21
CA ALA A 94 -3.20 -6.31 28.57
C ALA A 94 -2.26 -5.18 29.04
N ALA A 95 -0.99 -5.48 29.36
CA ALA A 95 -0.05 -4.53 29.94
C ALA A 95 0.84 -3.80 28.92
N GLY A 96 0.55 -3.91 27.62
CA GLY A 96 1.35 -3.32 26.54
C GLY A 96 0.49 -2.94 25.32
N PRO A 97 1.11 -2.73 24.15
CA PRO A 97 0.40 -2.35 22.93
C PRO A 97 -0.67 -3.38 22.54
N GLN A 98 -1.78 -2.89 21.98
CA GLN A 98 -2.93 -3.72 21.65
C GLN A 98 -2.98 -4.03 20.15
N GLY A 99 -3.53 -5.19 19.81
CA GLY A 99 -3.65 -5.65 18.43
C GLY A 99 -2.33 -6.16 17.85
N ILE A 100 -2.35 -6.41 16.54
CA ILE A 100 -1.18 -6.87 15.78
C ILE A 100 -0.15 -5.76 15.74
N GLN A 101 1.08 -6.09 16.12
CA GLN A 101 2.23 -5.20 16.03
C GLN A 101 3.19 -5.72 14.96
N ARG A 102 3.91 -4.81 14.31
CA ARG A 102 4.94 -5.11 13.32
C ARG A 102 6.32 -4.84 13.89
N PHE A 103 7.22 -5.80 13.68
CA PHE A 103 8.56 -5.80 14.26
C PHE A 103 9.63 -5.98 13.17
N GLU A 104 10.75 -5.28 13.34
CA GLU A 104 12.02 -5.57 12.68
C GLU A 104 12.89 -6.38 13.66
N GLY A 105 13.25 -7.61 13.28
CA GLY A 105 14.17 -8.46 14.03
C GLY A 105 15.57 -8.43 13.42
N LYS A 106 16.58 -8.11 14.24
CA LYS A 106 18.01 -8.27 13.88
C LYS A 106 18.60 -9.44 14.64
N ILE A 107 19.01 -10.45 13.89
CA ILE A 107 19.43 -11.74 14.41
C ILE A 107 20.93 -11.86 14.19
N ALA A 108 21.70 -11.84 15.27
CA ALA A 108 23.15 -11.91 15.24
C ALA A 108 23.62 -13.22 15.92
N PRO A 109 24.47 -14.03 15.26
CA PRO A 109 25.01 -15.23 15.88
C PRO A 109 25.99 -14.86 16.99
N LEU A 110 25.88 -15.54 18.13
CA LEU A 110 26.78 -15.32 19.26
C LEU A 110 28.00 -16.24 19.15
N PRO A 111 29.21 -15.74 19.44
CA PRO A 111 30.44 -16.51 19.29
C PRO A 111 30.62 -17.59 20.36
N SER A 112 29.95 -17.44 21.50
CA SER A 112 30.03 -18.36 22.65
C SER A 112 28.88 -19.36 22.64
N LEU A 113 29.10 -20.50 23.28
CA LEU A 113 28.04 -21.47 23.57
C LEU A 113 27.28 -21.06 24.84
N TYR A 114 25.97 -21.26 24.83
CA TYR A 114 25.04 -21.04 25.94
C TYR A 114 24.46 -22.41 26.30
N ASP A 115 24.76 -22.91 27.50
CA ASP A 115 24.45 -24.28 27.92
C ASP A 115 24.89 -25.37 26.91
N GLY A 116 26.07 -25.16 26.30
CA GLY A 116 26.64 -26.07 25.31
C GLY A 116 25.98 -26.01 23.92
N LYS A 117 25.06 -25.06 23.70
CA LYS A 117 24.37 -24.83 22.43
C LYS A 117 24.81 -23.54 21.78
N ARG A 118 24.74 -23.47 20.46
CA ARG A 118 24.87 -22.19 19.75
C ARG A 118 23.63 -21.35 19.99
N ALA A 119 23.80 -20.04 20.02
CA ALA A 119 22.71 -19.10 20.24
C ALA A 119 22.86 -17.86 19.37
N VAL A 120 21.77 -17.11 19.24
CA VAL A 120 21.72 -15.82 18.58
C VAL A 120 21.22 -14.76 19.57
N ALA A 121 21.66 -13.52 19.40
CA ALA A 121 20.97 -12.36 19.95
C ALA A 121 19.97 -11.86 18.91
N TRP A 122 18.70 -11.82 19.29
CA TRP A 122 17.60 -11.28 18.51
C TRP A 122 17.17 -9.95 19.11
N VAL A 123 17.59 -8.86 18.49
CA VAL A 123 17.12 -7.52 18.83
C VAL A 123 15.82 -7.25 18.08
N THR A 124 14.77 -6.87 18.79
CA THR A 124 13.46 -6.63 18.20
C THR A 124 13.10 -5.15 18.32
N ARG A 125 12.79 -4.52 17.20
CA ARG A 125 12.32 -3.14 17.14
C ARG A 125 10.87 -3.07 16.69
N ASN A 126 9.99 -2.43 17.46
CA ASN A 126 8.63 -2.16 17.04
C ASN A 126 8.64 -1.06 15.96
N ILE A 127 8.17 -1.40 14.76
CA ILE A 127 8.11 -0.52 13.59
C ILE A 127 6.67 -0.18 13.17
N THR A 128 5.68 -0.55 13.98
CA THR A 128 4.25 -0.38 13.68
C THR A 128 3.93 1.06 13.31
N ARG A 129 4.30 2.02 14.17
CA ARG A 129 4.01 3.44 13.96
C ARG A 129 4.71 3.99 12.71
N GLN A 130 5.96 3.61 12.46
CA GLN A 130 6.73 4.03 11.30
C GLN A 130 6.09 3.49 10.02
N TYR A 131 5.71 2.22 10.03
CA TYR A 131 5.01 1.58 8.92
C TYR A 131 3.66 2.25 8.64
N GLU A 132 2.83 2.48 9.67
CA GLU A 132 1.55 3.18 9.52
C GLU A 132 1.70 4.59 8.96
N LEU A 133 2.70 5.35 9.44
CA LEU A 133 3.01 6.68 8.92
C LEU A 133 3.46 6.61 7.47
N GLN A 134 4.32 5.66 7.11
CA GLN A 134 4.74 5.44 5.73
C GLN A 134 3.54 5.11 4.84
N GLN A 135 2.65 4.21 5.26
CA GLN A 135 1.42 3.87 4.54
C GLN A 135 0.47 5.07 4.42
N ARG A 136 0.39 5.92 5.43
CA ARG A 136 -0.40 7.16 5.37
C ARG A 136 0.21 8.16 4.38
N LEU A 137 1.53 8.32 4.38
CA LEU A 137 2.23 9.20 3.46
C LEU A 137 2.11 8.71 2.01
N LEU A 138 2.18 7.39 1.77
CA LEU A 138 1.94 6.79 0.47
C LEU A 138 0.51 7.08 -0.01
N ARG A 139 -0.51 6.76 0.82
CA ARG A 139 -1.91 7.09 0.50
C ARG A 139 -2.12 8.58 0.21
N GLN A 140 -1.53 9.47 1.01
CA GLN A 140 -1.61 10.91 0.76
C GLN A 140 -0.87 11.34 -0.52
N SER A 141 0.18 10.63 -0.93
CA SER A 141 0.92 10.87 -2.16
C SER A 141 0.24 10.27 -3.39
N GLU A 142 -0.70 9.34 -3.23
CA GLU A 142 -1.31 8.55 -4.32
C GLU A 142 -2.80 8.86 -4.54
N THR A 143 -3.41 9.67 -3.67
CA THR A 143 -4.83 10.05 -3.74
C THR A 143 -4.99 11.54 -4.02
N ASP A 144 -5.96 11.89 -4.86
CA ASP A 144 -6.44 13.26 -5.03
C ASP A 144 -7.35 13.64 -3.85
N GLN A 145 -6.96 14.66 -3.07
CA GLN A 145 -7.66 15.01 -1.83
C GLN A 145 -9.07 15.56 -2.06
N LEU A 146 -9.37 16.08 -3.26
CA LEU A 146 -10.67 16.67 -3.55
C LEU A 146 -11.70 15.60 -3.89
N THR A 147 -11.34 14.67 -4.78
CA THR A 147 -12.28 13.65 -5.28
C THR A 147 -12.19 12.33 -4.53
N GLY A 148 -11.10 12.08 -3.81
CA GLY A 148 -10.82 10.79 -3.16
C GLY A 148 -10.35 9.69 -4.13
N LEU A 149 -10.29 9.98 -5.43
CA LEU A 149 -9.74 9.07 -6.43
C LEU A 149 -8.22 8.95 -6.28
N HIS A 150 -7.66 7.92 -6.87
CA HIS A 150 -6.22 7.85 -7.09
C HIS A 150 -5.75 9.01 -8.00
N ASN A 151 -4.49 9.41 -7.87
CA ASN A 151 -3.91 10.50 -8.64
C ASN A 151 -3.04 10.00 -9.80
N ARG A 152 -2.50 10.95 -10.58
CA ARG A 152 -1.62 10.65 -11.71
C ARG A 152 -0.43 9.75 -11.36
N ARG A 153 0.18 9.91 -10.17
CA ARG A 153 1.33 9.11 -9.75
C ARG A 153 0.93 7.65 -9.59
N PHE A 154 -0.17 7.41 -8.88
CA PHE A 154 -0.70 6.06 -8.67
C PHE A 154 -0.96 5.35 -10.01
N PHE A 155 -1.48 6.07 -11.01
CA PHE A 155 -1.70 5.52 -12.36
C PHE A 155 -0.43 4.92 -12.96
N PHE A 156 0.68 5.67 -12.96
CA PHE A 156 1.93 5.19 -13.57
C PHE A 156 2.59 4.05 -12.77
N GLU A 157 2.43 4.04 -11.44
CA GLU A 157 2.95 2.97 -10.59
C GLU A 157 2.15 1.66 -10.76
N HIS A 158 0.85 1.73 -11.10
CA HIS A 158 -0.05 0.57 -11.12
C HIS A 158 -0.55 0.15 -12.52
N CYS A 159 -0.32 0.95 -13.58
CA CYS A 159 -0.80 0.61 -14.91
C CYS A 159 -0.06 -0.60 -15.53
N GLN A 160 1.21 -0.82 -15.21
CA GLN A 160 1.99 -1.92 -15.79
C GLN A 160 1.51 -3.31 -15.34
N PRO A 161 1.35 -3.59 -14.03
CA PRO A 161 0.86 -4.90 -13.57
C PRO A 161 -0.51 -5.28 -14.16
N LEU A 162 -1.41 -4.31 -14.30
CA LEU A 162 -2.75 -4.53 -14.86
C LEU A 162 -2.74 -4.91 -16.35
N ARG A 163 -1.63 -4.63 -17.04
CA ARG A 163 -1.42 -4.90 -18.47
C ARG A 163 -0.60 -6.17 -18.73
N ALA A 164 -0.11 -6.85 -17.69
CA ALA A 164 0.83 -7.96 -17.84
C ALA A 164 0.22 -9.27 -18.42
N GLY A 165 -1.08 -9.27 -18.74
CA GLY A 165 -1.76 -10.40 -19.39
C GLY A 165 -1.85 -10.27 -20.92
N GLU A 166 -2.22 -11.36 -21.59
CA GLU A 166 -2.43 -11.39 -23.05
C GLU A 166 -3.72 -10.66 -23.50
N ALA A 167 -4.61 -10.35 -22.57
CA ALA A 167 -5.89 -9.71 -22.88
C ALA A 167 -5.71 -8.19 -23.13
N PRO A 168 -6.41 -7.63 -24.14
CA PRO A 168 -6.34 -6.19 -24.41
C PRO A 168 -6.82 -5.37 -23.20
N CYS A 169 -6.18 -4.22 -23.02
CA CYS A 169 -6.59 -3.21 -22.04
C CYS A 169 -7.16 -2.00 -22.77
N GLY A 170 -8.20 -1.40 -22.21
CA GLY A 170 -8.81 -0.18 -22.73
C GLY A 170 -8.36 1.03 -21.92
N LEU A 171 -8.03 2.11 -22.60
CA LEU A 171 -7.70 3.39 -21.99
C LEU A 171 -8.73 4.43 -22.40
N ILE A 172 -9.22 5.19 -21.42
CA ILE A 172 -10.17 6.29 -21.59
C ILE A 172 -9.55 7.55 -20.96
N MET A 173 -9.46 8.62 -21.73
CA MET A 173 -9.20 9.97 -21.23
C MET A 173 -10.50 10.77 -21.21
N LEU A 174 -10.78 11.42 -20.09
CA LEU A 174 -12.01 12.17 -19.86
C LEU A 174 -11.71 13.60 -19.44
N ASP A 175 -12.55 14.52 -19.90
CA ASP A 175 -12.50 15.93 -19.50
C ASP A 175 -13.92 16.49 -19.38
N ILE A 176 -14.18 17.17 -18.26
CA ILE A 176 -15.47 17.82 -18.01
C ILE A 176 -15.60 19.02 -18.95
N ASP A 177 -16.62 18.99 -19.79
CA ASP A 177 -16.86 20.03 -20.76
C ASP A 177 -17.15 21.38 -20.08
N HIS A 178 -16.50 22.43 -20.57
CA HIS A 178 -16.69 23.80 -20.10
C HIS A 178 -16.38 24.01 -18.60
N PHE A 179 -15.57 23.16 -17.97
CA PHE A 179 -15.26 23.25 -16.53
C PHE A 179 -14.73 24.62 -16.10
N LYS A 180 -13.85 25.23 -16.91
CA LYS A 180 -13.40 26.61 -16.66
C LYS A 180 -14.55 27.61 -16.56
N GLN A 181 -15.58 27.50 -17.40
CA GLN A 181 -16.73 28.40 -17.36
C GLN A 181 -17.57 28.19 -16.09
N ILE A 182 -17.65 26.94 -15.60
CA ILE A 182 -18.29 26.63 -14.31
C ILE A 182 -17.55 27.36 -13.18
N ASN A 183 -16.22 27.26 -13.14
CA ASN A 183 -15.41 27.98 -12.15
C ASN A 183 -15.55 29.49 -12.27
N ASP A 184 -15.47 30.03 -13.49
CA ASP A 184 -15.51 31.47 -13.73
C ASP A 184 -16.88 32.07 -13.35
N HIS A 185 -17.97 31.33 -13.54
CA HIS A 185 -19.33 31.82 -13.27
C HIS A 185 -19.83 31.54 -11.84
N TYR A 186 -19.51 30.37 -11.28
CA TYR A 186 -20.05 29.92 -9.98
C TYR A 186 -19.00 29.84 -8.87
N GLY A 187 -17.73 30.10 -9.18
CA GLY A 187 -16.61 30.03 -8.24
C GLY A 187 -16.05 28.62 -8.04
N HIS A 188 -14.83 28.56 -7.51
CA HIS A 188 -14.07 27.31 -7.36
C HIS A 188 -14.76 26.27 -6.47
N GLN A 189 -15.45 26.67 -5.40
CA GLN A 189 -16.18 25.73 -4.54
C GLN A 189 -17.24 24.94 -5.32
N GLN A 190 -17.85 25.57 -6.33
CA GLN A 190 -18.83 24.90 -7.16
C GLN A 190 -18.20 23.98 -8.20
N GLY A 191 -17.05 24.37 -8.75
CA GLY A 191 -16.24 23.46 -9.58
C GLY A 191 -15.77 22.24 -8.80
N ASP A 192 -15.35 22.43 -7.55
CA ASP A 192 -14.94 21.34 -6.67
C ASP A 192 -16.07 20.34 -6.43
N ARG A 193 -17.28 20.83 -6.17
CA ARG A 193 -18.48 20.00 -6.06
C ARG A 193 -18.82 19.28 -7.37
N ALA A 194 -18.64 19.95 -8.52
CA ALA A 194 -18.85 19.31 -9.82
C ALA A 194 -17.87 18.15 -10.05
N LEU A 195 -16.59 18.33 -9.71
CA LEU A 195 -15.58 17.27 -9.78
C LEU A 195 -15.92 16.09 -8.88
N GLN A 196 -16.31 16.34 -7.63
CA GLN A 196 -16.70 15.28 -6.69
C GLN A 196 -17.89 14.46 -7.22
N ARG A 197 -18.94 15.15 -7.70
CA ARG A 197 -20.12 14.49 -8.26
C ARG A 197 -19.80 13.70 -9.53
N PHE A 198 -18.96 14.26 -10.40
CA PHE A 198 -18.48 13.60 -11.60
C PHE A 198 -17.70 12.32 -11.25
N SER A 199 -16.77 12.40 -10.30
CA SER A 199 -16.01 11.25 -9.82
C SER A 199 -16.90 10.17 -9.23
N SER A 200 -17.81 10.50 -8.31
CA SER A 200 -18.72 9.50 -7.72
C SER A 200 -19.66 8.85 -8.75
N CYS A 201 -20.07 9.59 -9.78
CA CYS A 201 -20.90 9.06 -10.85
C CYS A 201 -20.19 7.95 -11.64
N ILE A 202 -18.91 8.16 -11.97
CA ILE A 202 -18.13 7.21 -12.75
C ILE A 202 -17.69 6.03 -11.89
N ASP A 203 -17.24 6.30 -10.66
CA ASP A 203 -16.78 5.27 -9.73
C ASP A 203 -17.84 4.18 -9.50
N ALA A 204 -19.12 4.57 -9.45
CA ALA A 204 -20.26 3.64 -9.31
C ALA A 204 -20.48 2.71 -10.52
N LEU A 205 -19.89 2.99 -11.67
CA LEU A 205 -19.99 2.17 -12.90
C LEU A 205 -18.82 1.20 -13.04
N LEU A 206 -17.73 1.42 -12.32
CA LEU A 206 -16.48 0.72 -12.49
C LEU A 206 -16.37 -0.51 -11.57
N ARG A 207 -15.56 -1.47 -11.99
CA ARG A 207 -15.23 -2.68 -11.24
C ARG A 207 -14.07 -2.41 -10.30
N ALA A 208 -13.88 -3.29 -9.30
CA ALA A 208 -12.77 -3.17 -8.36
C ALA A 208 -11.37 -3.21 -9.01
N ASP A 209 -11.23 -3.89 -10.15
CA ASP A 209 -9.96 -4.00 -10.89
C ASP A 209 -9.74 -2.84 -11.88
N ASP A 210 -10.73 -1.97 -12.08
CA ASP A 210 -10.63 -0.83 -12.99
C ASP A 210 -9.87 0.31 -12.30
N LEU A 211 -8.92 0.91 -13.02
CA LEU A 211 -8.08 1.96 -12.47
C LEU A 211 -8.63 3.32 -12.89
N PHE A 212 -9.28 4.01 -11.96
CA PHE A 212 -9.82 5.36 -12.17
C PHE A 212 -9.03 6.41 -11.39
N VAL A 213 -8.46 7.38 -12.12
CA VAL A 213 -7.63 8.42 -11.53
C VAL A 213 -8.02 9.82 -11.99
N ARG A 214 -7.75 10.81 -11.14
CA ARG A 214 -7.69 12.21 -11.55
C ARG A 214 -6.25 12.58 -11.88
N SER A 215 -6.01 12.97 -13.14
CA SER A 215 -4.68 13.34 -13.61
C SER A 215 -4.28 14.76 -13.17
N GLY A 216 -5.26 15.65 -13.09
CA GLY A 216 -5.12 17.04 -12.64
C GLY A 216 -6.21 17.93 -13.25
N GLY A 217 -6.55 19.06 -12.60
CA GLY A 217 -7.61 19.95 -13.10
C GLY A 217 -8.94 19.21 -13.28
N GLU A 218 -9.49 19.26 -14.48
CA GLU A 218 -10.70 18.55 -14.94
C GLU A 218 -10.42 17.25 -15.70
N GLU A 219 -9.17 16.79 -15.73
CA GLU A 219 -8.74 15.62 -16.51
C GLU A 219 -8.72 14.33 -15.67
N PHE A 220 -9.31 13.28 -16.22
CA PHE A 220 -9.37 11.96 -15.61
C PHE A 220 -8.90 10.87 -16.58
N LEU A 221 -8.40 9.77 -16.04
CA LEU A 221 -7.98 8.59 -16.80
C LEU A 221 -8.67 7.36 -16.22
N ILE A 222 -9.11 6.46 -17.11
CA ILE A 222 -9.57 5.13 -16.74
C ILE A 222 -8.78 4.10 -17.54
N LEU A 223 -8.19 3.12 -16.86
CA LEU A 223 -7.60 1.94 -17.47
C LEU A 223 -8.44 0.71 -17.09
N LEU A 224 -8.97 0.04 -18.11
CA LEU A 224 -9.86 -1.09 -18.02
C LEU A 224 -9.11 -2.37 -18.44
N PRO A 225 -8.76 -3.26 -17.51
CA PRO A 225 -8.12 -4.53 -17.86
C PRO A 225 -9.12 -5.49 -18.50
N ARG A 226 -8.64 -6.33 -19.43
CA ARG A 226 -9.41 -7.44 -20.04
C ARG A 226 -10.69 -6.95 -20.74
N ILE A 227 -10.56 -5.94 -21.59
CA ILE A 227 -11.67 -5.36 -22.36
C ILE A 227 -11.31 -5.29 -23.84
N ASP A 228 -12.26 -5.67 -24.70
CA ASP A 228 -12.13 -5.53 -26.15
C ASP A 228 -12.63 -4.15 -26.61
N GLU A 229 -12.50 -3.89 -27.91
CA GLU A 229 -12.89 -2.60 -28.49
C GLU A 229 -14.39 -2.30 -28.29
N ALA A 230 -15.25 -3.30 -28.51
CA ALA A 230 -16.70 -3.14 -28.36
C ALA A 230 -17.09 -2.83 -26.91
N GLY A 231 -16.51 -3.56 -25.94
CA GLY A 231 -16.70 -3.31 -24.52
C GLY A 231 -16.18 -1.94 -24.09
N LEU A 232 -15.03 -1.51 -24.61
CA LEU A 232 -14.47 -0.19 -24.33
C LEU A 232 -15.38 0.94 -24.82
N GLN A 233 -15.90 0.83 -26.05
CA GLN A 233 -16.82 1.81 -26.60
C GLN A 233 -18.15 1.84 -25.82
N GLN A 234 -18.68 0.67 -25.47
CA GLN A 234 -19.89 0.57 -24.66
C GLN A 234 -19.71 1.23 -23.28
N MET A 235 -18.62 0.93 -22.59
CA MET A 235 -18.31 1.51 -21.27
C MET A 235 -18.15 3.04 -21.38
N ALA A 236 -17.44 3.53 -22.39
CA ALA A 236 -17.26 4.97 -22.60
C ALA A 236 -18.60 5.70 -22.85
N GLU A 237 -19.49 5.09 -23.63
CA GLU A 237 -20.82 5.67 -23.89
C GLU A 237 -21.72 5.60 -22.65
N GLN A 238 -21.64 4.53 -21.86
CA GLN A 238 -22.31 4.43 -20.57
C GLN A 238 -21.86 5.54 -19.61
N ILE A 239 -20.56 5.78 -19.51
CA ILE A 239 -20.00 6.87 -18.70
C ILE A 239 -20.53 8.22 -19.19
N ARG A 240 -20.48 8.48 -20.50
CA ARG A 240 -20.95 9.74 -21.08
C ARG A 240 -22.42 10.00 -20.74
N ALA A 241 -23.28 9.00 -20.97
CA ALA A 241 -24.71 9.09 -20.70
C ALA A 241 -25.01 9.25 -19.21
N ALA A 242 -24.29 8.55 -18.33
CA ALA A 242 -24.46 8.67 -16.88
C ALA A 242 -24.11 10.08 -16.37
N VAL A 243 -23.02 10.67 -16.87
CA VAL A 243 -22.60 12.03 -16.53
C VAL A 243 -23.62 13.05 -17.03
N GLU A 244 -24.10 12.93 -18.27
CA GLU A 244 -25.14 13.79 -18.84
C GLU A 244 -26.45 13.71 -18.04
N ALA A 245 -26.77 12.55 -17.49
CA ALA A 245 -27.96 12.32 -16.67
C ALA A 245 -27.83 12.82 -15.22
N LEU A 246 -26.66 13.30 -14.79
CA LEU A 246 -26.48 13.85 -13.44
C LEU A 246 -27.42 15.05 -13.24
N PRO A 247 -28.13 15.13 -12.09
CA PRO A 247 -28.95 16.29 -11.78
C PRO A 247 -28.15 17.60 -11.87
N ALA A 248 -28.72 18.66 -12.42
CA ALA A 248 -28.05 19.95 -12.44
C ALA A 248 -27.85 20.48 -11.00
N ASP A 249 -26.64 20.96 -10.69
CA ASP A 249 -26.34 21.55 -9.38
C ASP A 249 -25.09 22.44 -9.47
N PRO A 250 -25.22 23.76 -9.70
CA PRO A 250 -26.42 24.47 -10.17
C PRO A 250 -26.65 24.33 -11.68
N VAL A 251 -25.68 23.75 -12.41
CA VAL A 251 -25.71 23.56 -13.87
C VAL A 251 -25.49 22.08 -14.19
N ALA A 252 -26.02 21.64 -15.33
CA ALA A 252 -25.72 20.32 -15.86
C ALA A 252 -24.27 20.27 -16.36
N ILE A 253 -23.63 19.12 -16.23
CA ILE A 253 -22.27 18.88 -16.73
C ILE A 253 -22.30 17.80 -17.81
N THR A 254 -21.44 17.93 -18.81
CA THR A 254 -21.21 16.91 -19.82
C THR A 254 -19.73 16.57 -19.88
N VAL A 255 -19.39 15.50 -20.58
CA VAL A 255 -18.02 15.00 -20.67
C VAL A 255 -17.67 14.65 -22.11
N SER A 256 -16.45 14.98 -22.49
CA SER A 256 -15.83 14.48 -23.71
C SER A 256 -14.88 13.34 -23.37
N LEU A 257 -14.88 12.28 -24.19
CA LEU A 257 -14.05 11.09 -23.97
C LEU A 257 -13.22 10.77 -25.22
N GLY A 258 -11.95 10.46 -25.02
CA GLY A 258 -11.08 9.83 -26.01
C GLY A 258 -10.72 8.42 -25.59
N THR A 259 -10.92 7.43 -26.46
CA THR A 259 -10.62 6.03 -26.12
C THR A 259 -9.64 5.38 -27.09
N THR A 260 -8.86 4.43 -26.58
CA THR A 260 -7.96 3.59 -27.37
C THR A 260 -7.75 2.26 -26.66
N LEU A 261 -7.53 1.20 -27.43
CA LEU A 261 -6.89 0.00 -26.88
C LEU A 261 -5.41 0.27 -26.64
N VAL A 262 -4.87 -0.42 -25.63
CA VAL A 262 -3.46 -0.44 -25.28
C VAL A 262 -2.92 -1.81 -25.67
N GLN A 263 -1.89 -1.83 -26.52
CA GLN A 263 -1.28 -3.10 -26.92
C GLN A 263 -0.39 -3.67 -25.79
N PRO A 264 -0.21 -4.99 -25.69
CA PRO A 264 0.57 -5.60 -24.61
C PRO A 264 2.00 -5.04 -24.48
N GLU A 265 2.69 -4.86 -25.60
CA GLU A 265 4.09 -4.37 -25.64
C GLU A 265 4.22 -2.85 -25.75
N GLU A 266 3.11 -2.12 -25.70
CA GLU A 266 3.12 -0.69 -25.93
C GLU A 266 3.56 0.12 -24.70
N GLU A 267 4.32 1.19 -24.92
CA GLU A 267 4.58 2.16 -23.85
C GLU A 267 3.32 2.94 -23.49
N ILE A 268 2.97 3.01 -22.20
CA ILE A 268 1.71 3.62 -21.75
C ILE A 268 1.55 5.08 -22.22
N ASN A 269 2.66 5.81 -22.34
CA ASN A 269 2.68 7.19 -22.83
C ASN A 269 2.23 7.31 -24.30
N GLN A 270 2.46 6.29 -25.13
CA GLN A 270 2.00 6.28 -26.52
C GLN A 270 0.48 6.11 -26.59
N ALA A 271 -0.07 5.22 -25.76
CA ALA A 271 -1.51 5.04 -25.65
C ALA A 271 -2.20 6.30 -25.09
N LEU A 272 -1.62 6.94 -24.07
CA LEU A 272 -2.10 8.21 -23.55
C LEU A 272 -2.14 9.30 -24.63
N ALA A 273 -1.07 9.43 -25.43
CA ALA A 273 -1.04 10.41 -26.51
C ALA A 273 -2.17 10.15 -27.54
N ARG A 274 -2.44 8.90 -27.90
CA ARG A 274 -3.57 8.56 -28.79
C ARG A 274 -4.92 8.89 -28.16
N ALA A 275 -5.13 8.54 -26.90
CA ALA A 275 -6.38 8.83 -26.21
C ALA A 275 -6.62 10.34 -26.09
N ASP A 276 -5.57 11.13 -25.86
CA ASP A 276 -5.63 12.59 -25.83
C ASP A 276 -6.01 13.18 -27.20
N GLU A 277 -5.44 12.68 -28.29
CA GLU A 277 -5.84 13.08 -29.64
C GLU A 277 -7.32 12.82 -29.91
N TRP A 278 -7.84 11.68 -29.46
CA TRP A 278 -9.26 11.37 -29.59
C TRP A 278 -10.13 12.26 -28.72
N LEU A 279 -9.72 12.52 -27.47
CA LEU A 279 -10.41 13.44 -26.58
C LEU A 279 -10.49 14.85 -27.18
N TYR A 280 -9.39 15.32 -27.76
CA TYR A 280 -9.36 16.60 -28.48
C TYR A 280 -10.34 16.62 -29.67
N ARG A 281 -10.43 15.53 -30.44
CA ARG A 281 -11.42 15.40 -31.53
C ARG A 281 -12.85 15.41 -31.01
N ALA A 282 -13.14 14.73 -29.89
CA ALA A 282 -14.45 14.78 -29.24
C ALA A 282 -14.84 16.22 -28.88
N LYS A 283 -13.91 16.97 -28.24
CA LYS A 283 -14.11 18.38 -27.89
C LYS A 283 -14.38 19.26 -29.11
N ARG A 284 -13.64 19.05 -30.21
CA ARG A 284 -13.81 19.84 -31.46
C ARG A 284 -15.07 19.50 -32.22
N ALA A 285 -15.54 18.25 -32.16
CA ALA A 285 -16.69 17.81 -32.90
C ALA A 285 -18.02 18.22 -32.25
N GLY A 286 -17.99 18.91 -31.11
CA GLY A 286 -19.18 19.45 -30.43
C GLY A 286 -19.35 19.00 -28.99
N ARG A 287 -18.33 18.37 -28.38
CA ARG A 287 -18.34 17.90 -26.98
C ARG A 287 -19.44 16.87 -26.69
N ASN A 288 -19.61 16.50 -25.42
CA ASN A 288 -20.58 15.51 -24.94
C ASN A 288 -20.62 14.26 -25.83
N ARG A 289 -19.45 13.63 -26.04
CA ARG A 289 -19.31 12.49 -26.95
C ARG A 289 -18.05 11.68 -26.67
N VAL A 290 -18.09 10.45 -27.18
CA VAL A 290 -16.93 9.57 -27.28
C VAL A 290 -16.31 9.72 -28.67
N ALA A 291 -14.98 9.78 -28.73
CA ALA A 291 -14.20 9.63 -29.96
C ALA A 291 -13.15 8.53 -29.80
N HIS A 292 -12.90 7.81 -30.88
CA HIS A 292 -12.03 6.63 -30.92
C HIS A 292 -11.54 6.37 -32.35
N CYS A 293 -10.58 5.46 -32.48
CA CYS A 293 -10.12 5.00 -33.80
C CYS A 293 -11.28 4.32 -34.55
N PRO A 294 -11.63 4.73 -35.78
CA PRO A 294 -12.66 4.05 -36.55
C PRO A 294 -12.28 2.57 -36.75
N ALA A 295 -13.25 1.68 -36.60
CA ALA A 295 -13.09 0.29 -37.02
C ALA A 295 -12.76 0.29 -38.53
N GLY A 296 -11.65 -0.36 -38.89
CA GLY A 296 -11.21 -0.53 -40.28
C GLY A 296 -12.03 -1.56 -41.03
#